data_AF-A0A7J9YJP9-F1
#
_entry.id   AF-A0A7J9YJP9-F1
#
_cell.length_a   1.000
_cell.length_b   1.000
_cell.length_c   1.000
_cell.angle_alpha   90.00
_cell.angle_beta   90.00
_cell.angle_gamma   90.00
#
_symmetry.space_group_name_H-M   'P 1'
#
loop_
_entity.id
_entity.type
_entity.pdbx_description
1 polymer ?
#
loop_
_entity_poly.entity_id
_entity_poly.type
_entity_poly.pdbx_seq_one_letter_code
_entity_poly.pdbx_strand_id
1 'polypeptide(L)'
;MGPQSLRDAAKAAAEASKRVERVEIREPLTEFESAMPGAQVGQEASELGWHFNGLAKGWAKGMELYGESLVAAAERYEGDDEAIEDDFNRFRGPR
;
A
#
# COMPACT_ATOMS: atom_id res chain seq x y z
N MET A 1 -10.64 -17.45 0.77
CA MET A 1 -10.80 -15.97 0.85
C MET A 1 -11.90 -15.60 -0.12
N GLY A 2 -12.89 -14.82 0.30
CA GLY A 2 -13.92 -14.28 -0.60
C GLY A 2 -13.59 -12.84 -1.04
N PRO A 3 -14.34 -12.27 -2.01
CA PRO A 3 -14.14 -10.91 -2.51
C PRO A 3 -14.02 -9.84 -1.40
N GLN A 4 -14.87 -9.94 -0.38
CA GLN A 4 -14.84 -9.03 0.76
C GLN A 4 -13.51 -9.07 1.53
N SER A 5 -12.96 -10.27 1.76
CA SER A 5 -11.68 -10.41 2.48
C SER A 5 -10.49 -9.83 1.70
N LEU A 6 -10.55 -9.83 0.36
CA LEU A 6 -9.55 -9.17 -0.49
C LEU A 6 -9.67 -7.65 -0.41
N ARG A 7 -10.90 -7.11 -0.38
CA ARG A 7 -11.14 -5.68 -0.18
C ARG A 7 -10.71 -5.19 1.19
N ASP A 8 -10.92 -5.98 2.24
CA ASP A 8 -10.48 -5.63 3.58
C ASP A 8 -8.94 -5.64 3.67
N ALA A 9 -8.29 -6.61 3.02
CA ALA A 9 -6.83 -6.62 2.89
C ALA A 9 -6.30 -5.41 2.11
N ALA A 10 -6.97 -4.99 1.02
CA ALA A 10 -6.61 -3.79 0.28
C ALA A 10 -6.72 -2.52 1.14
N LYS A 11 -7.79 -2.38 1.94
CA LYS A 11 -7.95 -1.27 2.89
C LYS A 11 -6.83 -1.28 3.93
N ALA A 12 -6.51 -2.44 4.50
CA ALA A 12 -5.43 -2.57 5.46
C ALA A 12 -4.08 -2.16 4.86
N ALA A 13 -3.78 -2.55 3.62
CA ALA A 13 -2.58 -2.12 2.90
C ALA A 13 -2.54 -0.60 2.69
N ALA A 14 -3.66 0.01 2.29
CA ALA A 14 -3.78 1.46 2.12
C ALA A 14 -3.59 2.22 3.45
N GLU A 15 -4.15 1.71 4.55
CA GLU A 15 -3.92 2.30 5.88
C GLU A 15 -2.48 2.18 6.32
N ALA A 16 -1.84 1.02 6.09
CA ALA A 16 -0.45 0.81 6.46
C ALA A 16 0.46 1.77 5.68
N SER A 17 0.23 1.93 4.38
CA SER A 17 0.90 2.92 3.53
C SER A 17 0.83 4.34 4.11
N LYS A 18 -0.38 4.81 4.45
CA LYS A 18 -0.60 6.13 5.07
C LYS A 18 0.10 6.29 6.42
N ARG A 19 0.23 5.21 7.20
CA ARG A 19 0.94 5.26 8.49
C ARG A 19 2.44 5.40 8.29
N VAL A 20 3.02 4.73 7.30
CA VAL A 20 4.45 4.86 6.98
C VAL A 20 4.80 6.23 6.40
N GLU A 21 3.93 6.81 5.57
CA GLU A 21 4.12 8.19 5.08
C GLU A 21 4.15 9.24 6.21
N ARG A 22 3.46 8.99 7.33
CA ARG A 22 3.48 9.88 8.50
C ARG A 22 4.73 9.75 9.35
N VAL A 23 5.57 8.74 9.13
CA VAL A 23 6.83 8.59 9.86
C VAL A 23 7.85 9.57 9.25
N GLU A 24 7.78 10.81 9.71
CA GLU A 24 8.73 11.86 9.32
C GLU A 24 9.95 11.84 10.24
N ILE A 25 10.98 11.09 9.85
CA ILE A 25 12.29 11.14 10.52
C ILE A 25 13.29 12.04 9.82
N ARG A 26 12.96 12.54 8.62
CA ARG A 26 13.86 13.42 7.87
C ARG A 26 14.06 14.76 8.57
N GLU A 27 12.99 15.43 8.98
CA GLU A 27 13.09 16.75 9.62
C GLU A 27 13.98 16.73 10.87
N PRO A 28 13.78 15.82 11.85
CA PRO A 28 14.65 15.72 13.03
C PRO A 28 16.13 15.47 12.69
N LEU A 29 16.40 14.70 11.62
CA LEU A 29 17.76 14.36 11.21
C LEU A 29 18.46 15.51 10.47
N THR A 30 17.73 16.33 9.73
CA THR A 30 18.26 17.56 9.13
C THR A 30 18.50 18.67 10.16
N GLU A 31 17.73 18.70 11.25
CA GLU A 31 18.02 19.59 12.38
C GLU A 31 19.33 19.21 13.07
N PHE A 32 19.65 17.91 13.14
CA PHE A 32 20.92 17.40 13.65
C PHE A 32 22.14 17.91 12.86
N GLU A 33 22.03 17.98 11.52
CA GLU A 33 23.05 18.57 10.66
C GLU A 33 23.25 20.06 10.96
N SER A 34 22.14 20.79 11.14
CA SER A 34 22.16 22.23 11.42
C SER A 34 22.75 22.54 12.81
N ALA A 35 22.56 21.64 13.79
CA ALA A 35 23.13 21.77 15.13
C ALA A 35 24.63 21.43 15.19
N MET A 36 25.14 20.64 14.24
CA MET A 36 26.55 20.21 14.19
C MET A 36 27.16 20.40 12.79
N PRO A 37 27.27 21.66 12.32
CA PRO A 37 27.77 21.94 10.97
C PRO A 37 29.22 21.48 10.81
N GLY A 38 29.48 20.70 9.75
CA GLY A 38 30.81 20.17 9.42
C GLY A 38 31.23 18.91 10.19
N ALA A 39 30.41 18.44 11.13
CA ALA A 39 30.62 17.13 11.73
C ALA A 39 30.12 16.03 10.77
N GLN A 40 30.93 14.99 10.57
CA GLN A 40 30.57 13.84 9.73
C GLN A 40 29.23 13.22 10.14
N VAL A 41 28.93 13.18 11.45
CA VAL A 41 27.65 12.66 11.99
C VAL A 41 26.43 13.47 11.51
N GLY A 42 26.57 14.77 11.27
CA GLY A 42 25.49 15.60 10.75
C GLY A 42 25.17 15.27 9.30
N GLN A 43 26.20 15.04 8.48
CA GLN A 43 26.04 14.62 7.08
C GLN A 43 25.40 13.22 7.00
N GLU A 44 25.90 12.26 7.78
CA GLU A 44 25.36 10.90 7.84
C GLU A 44 23.90 10.88 8.33
N ALA A 45 23.54 11.73 9.30
CA ALA A 45 22.15 11.89 9.75
C ALA A 45 21.24 12.41 8.62
N SER A 46 21.69 13.44 7.90
CA SER A 46 20.96 14.01 6.75
C SER A 46 20.74 12.96 5.65
N GLU A 47 21.79 12.22 5.28
CA GLU A 47 21.73 11.13 4.31
C GLU A 47 20.77 10.02 4.76
N LEU A 48 20.81 9.63 6.04
CA LEU A 48 19.88 8.67 6.62
C LEU A 48 18.42 9.15 6.49
N GLY A 49 18.16 10.43 6.76
CA GLY A 49 16.84 11.03 6.63
C GLY A 49 16.31 10.98 5.18
N TRP A 50 17.17 11.26 4.20
CA TRP A 50 16.84 11.13 2.78
C TRP A 50 16.59 9.68 2.37
N HIS A 51 17.47 8.76 2.75
CA HIS A 51 17.34 7.35 2.44
C HIS A 51 16.06 6.75 3.01
N PHE A 52 15.76 7.04 4.28
CA PHE A 52 14.54 6.55 4.90
C PHE A 52 13.29 7.08 4.22
N ASN A 53 13.25 8.38 3.89
CA ASN A 53 12.12 8.97 3.17
C ASN A 53 11.92 8.31 1.79
N GLY A 54 13.01 7.99 1.08
CA GLY A 54 12.95 7.21 -0.16
C GLY A 54 12.36 5.82 0.03
N LEU A 55 12.83 5.09 1.06
CA LEU A 55 12.33 3.76 1.40
C LEU A 55 10.84 3.79 1.80
N ALA A 56 10.44 4.76 2.61
CA ALA A 56 9.05 4.95 3.05
C ALA A 56 8.12 5.17 1.85
N LYS A 57 8.51 6.05 0.91
CA LYS A 57 7.75 6.28 -0.33
C LYS A 57 7.68 5.05 -1.22
N GLY A 58 8.79 4.32 -1.38
CA GLY A 58 8.82 3.09 -2.16
C GLY A 58 7.90 2.02 -1.58
N TRP A 59 7.91 1.86 -0.26
CA TRP A 59 7.04 0.93 0.44
C TRP A 59 5.56 1.34 0.37
N ALA A 60 5.26 2.62 0.58
CA ALA A 60 3.92 3.17 0.45
C ALA A 60 3.33 2.91 -0.95
N LYS A 61 4.14 3.13 -2.00
CA LYS A 61 3.73 2.86 -3.38
C LYS A 61 3.53 1.36 -3.65
N GLY A 62 4.40 0.52 -3.10
CA GLY A 62 4.27 -0.94 -3.20
C GLY A 62 2.98 -1.45 -2.55
N MET A 63 2.61 -0.91 -1.39
CA MET A 63 1.36 -1.25 -0.69
C MET A 63 0.12 -0.77 -1.44
N GLU A 64 0.17 0.41 -2.08
CA GLU A 64 -0.91 0.90 -2.94
C GLU A 64 -1.15 -0.05 -4.13
N LEU A 65 -0.10 -0.40 -4.88
CA LEU A 65 -0.17 -1.32 -6.02
C LEU A 65 -0.67 -2.73 -5.60
N TYR A 66 -0.24 -3.18 -4.42
CA TYR A 66 -0.73 -4.44 -3.85
C TYR A 66 -2.23 -4.36 -3.52
N GLY A 67 -2.68 -3.27 -2.91
CA GLY A 67 -4.09 -3.01 -2.65
C GLY A 67 -4.94 -2.98 -3.91
N GLU A 68 -4.48 -2.29 -4.96
CA GLU A 68 -5.13 -2.29 -6.28
C GLU A 68 -5.25 -3.70 -6.87
N SER A 69 -4.19 -4.49 -6.76
CA SER A 69 -4.18 -5.88 -7.24
C SER A 69 -5.19 -6.76 -6.50
N LEU A 70 -5.38 -6.54 -5.19
CA LEU A 70 -6.38 -7.24 -4.39
C LEU A 70 -7.81 -6.83 -4.75
N VAL A 71 -8.05 -5.55 -5.04
CA VAL A 71 -9.36 -5.07 -5.52
C VAL A 71 -9.69 -5.69 -6.88
N ALA A 72 -8.75 -5.67 -7.82
CA ALA A 72 -8.93 -6.29 -9.13
C ALA A 72 -9.18 -7.81 -9.02
N ALA A 73 -8.54 -8.50 -8.07
CA ALA A 73 -8.82 -9.90 -7.80
C ALA A 73 -10.23 -10.11 -7.24
N ALA A 74 -10.71 -9.24 -6.35
CA ALA A 74 -12.07 -9.30 -5.81
C ALA A 74 -13.13 -9.12 -6.90
N GLU A 75 -12.93 -8.15 -7.79
CA GLU A 75 -13.81 -7.87 -8.93
C GLU A 75 -13.89 -9.06 -9.90
N ARG A 76 -12.76 -9.73 -10.15
CA ARG A 76 -12.73 -10.95 -10.97
C ARG A 76 -13.53 -12.09 -10.34
N TYR A 77 -13.38 -12.31 -9.03
CA TYR A 77 -14.15 -13.34 -8.34
C TYR A 77 -15.66 -13.09 -8.42
N GLU A 78 -16.11 -11.84 -8.27
CA GLU A 78 -17.53 -11.51 -8.40
C GLU A 78 -18.03 -11.66 -9.83
N GLY A 79 -17.26 -11.21 -10.84
CA GLY A 79 -17.63 -11.39 -12.23
C GLY A 79 -17.69 -12.86 -12.66
N ASP A 80 -16.79 -13.70 -12.15
CA ASP A 80 -16.81 -15.15 -12.39
C ASP A 80 -18.03 -15.80 -11.73
N ASP A 81 -18.38 -15.40 -10.49
CA ASP A 81 -19.57 -15.91 -9.78
C ASP A 81 -20.87 -15.50 -10.51
N GLU A 82 -20.99 -14.25 -10.97
CA GLU A 82 -22.12 -13.77 -11.77
C GLU A 82 -22.25 -14.53 -13.09
N ALA A 83 -21.14 -14.75 -13.80
CA ALA A 83 -21.14 -15.49 -15.06
C ALA A 83 -21.58 -16.96 -14.87
N ILE A 84 -21.18 -17.59 -13.77
CA ILE A 84 -21.60 -18.94 -13.42
C ILE A 84 -23.10 -18.97 -13.10
N GLU A 85 -23.60 -17.99 -12.34
CA GLU A 85 -25.02 -17.90 -11.97
C GLU A 85 -25.91 -17.69 -13.20
N ASP A 86 -25.50 -16.81 -14.12
CA ASP A 86 -26.17 -16.60 -15.41
C ASP A 86 -26.21 -17.86 -16.27
N ASP A 87 -25.09 -18.60 -16.38
CA ASP A 87 -25.05 -19.85 -17.13
C ASP A 87 -25.95 -20.92 -16.48
N PHE A 88 -25.94 -21.02 -15.15
CA PHE A 88 -26.82 -21.93 -14.41
C PHE A 88 -28.30 -21.61 -14.61
N ASN A 89 -28.68 -20.33 -14.56
CA ASN A 89 -30.05 -19.87 -14.79
C ASN A 89 -30.48 -20.13 -16.23
N ARG A 90 -29.57 -19.95 -17.20
CA ARG A 90 -29.79 -20.28 -18.61
C ARG A 90 -30.01 -21.77 -18.82
N PHE A 91 -29.23 -22.63 -18.16
CA PHE A 91 -29.39 -24.08 -18.23
C PHE A 91 -30.68 -24.58 -17.54
N ARG A 92 -31.16 -23.89 -16.51
CA ARG A 92 -32.35 -24.32 -15.75
C ARG A 92 -33.68 -24.05 -16.45
N GLY A 93 -33.74 -23.06 -17.34
CA GLY A 93 -34.92 -22.70 -18.17
C GLY A 93 -36.19 -22.31 -17.38
N PRO A 94 -37.14 -21.55 -17.97
CA PRO A 94 -38.43 -21.31 -17.34
C PRO A 94 -39.20 -22.65 -17.28
N ARG A 95 -39.66 -23.02 -16.09
CA ARG A 95 -40.61 -24.13 -15.91
C ARG A 95 -41.98 -23.77 -16.46
#